data_AF-A0A3E1DXN7-F1
#
_entry.id   AF-A0A3E1DXN7-F1
#
_cell.length_a   1.000
_cell.length_b   1.000
_cell.length_c   1.000
_cell.angle_alpha   90.00
_cell.angle_beta   90.00
_cell.angle_gamma   90.00
#
_symmetry.space_group_name_H-M   'P 1'
#
loop_
_entity.id
_entity.type
_entity.pdbx_description
1 polymer ?
#
loop_
_entity_poly.entity_id
_entity_poly.type
_entity_poly.pdbx_seq_one_letter_code
_entity_poly.pdbx_strand_id
1 'polypeptide(L)' 'MAEPAYTEIKNFRAVDEALLTSGQPTVAQLESVAAAGFQTVINLALHDQPRYSLPDEPGTVA' A
#
# COMPACT_ATOMS: atom_id res chain seq x y z
N MET A 1 -16.69 8.70 -11.56
CA MET A 1 -15.29 8.23 -11.64
C MET A 1 -15.20 7.01 -10.73
N ALA A 2 -14.48 5.97 -11.13
CA ALA A 2 -14.25 4.83 -10.23
C ALA A 2 -13.40 5.28 -9.04
N GLU A 3 -13.61 4.69 -7.87
CA GLU A 3 -12.72 4.94 -6.72
C GLU A 3 -11.33 4.37 -7.02
N PRO A 4 -10.26 5.03 -6.56
CA PRO A 4 -8.91 4.56 -6.82
C PRO A 4 -8.64 3.28 -6.01
N ALA A 5 -7.92 2.31 -6.60
CA ALA A 5 -7.76 0.98 -6.03
C ALA A 5 -7.12 0.95 -4.63
N TYR A 6 -6.38 2.01 -4.25
CA TYR A 6 -5.80 2.12 -2.91
C TYR A 6 -6.85 2.31 -1.79
N THR A 7 -8.07 2.78 -2.08
CA THR A 7 -9.13 2.90 -1.06
C THR A 7 -9.71 1.54 -0.66
N GLU A 8 -9.48 0.51 -1.48
CA GLU A 8 -9.91 -0.87 -1.23
C GLU A 8 -8.85 -1.73 -0.52
N ILE A 9 -7.71 -1.14 -0.13
CA ILE A 9 -6.73 -1.87 0.68
C ILE A 9 -7.40 -2.28 2.00
N LYS A 10 -7.18 -3.53 2.42
CA LYS A 10 -7.73 -4.04 3.68
C LYS A 10 -7.43 -3.06 4.81
N ASN A 11 -8.42 -2.73 5.63
CA ASN A 11 -8.27 -1.78 6.76
C ASN A 11 -7.84 -0.35 6.37
N PHE A 12 -8.07 0.07 5.11
CA PHE A 12 -7.80 1.44 4.66
C PHE A 12 -8.50 2.49 5.54
N ARG A 13 -7.75 3.51 5.94
CA ARG A 13 -8.22 4.71 6.62
C ARG A 13 -7.39 5.91 6.15
N ALA A 14 -8.05 6.92 5.61
CA ALA A 14 -7.44 8.23 5.40
C ALA A 14 -7.33 8.95 6.75
N VAL A 15 -6.13 9.44 7.08
CA VAL A 15 -5.91 10.33 8.24
C VAL A 15 -6.13 11.77 7.79
N ASP A 16 -5.47 12.15 6.68
CA ASP A 16 -5.63 13.40 5.96
C ASP A 16 -5.23 13.22 4.47
N GLU A 17 -5.04 14.32 3.74
CA GLU A 17 -4.69 14.32 2.31
C GLU A 17 -3.27 13.78 2.04
N ALA A 18 -2.38 13.79 3.03
CA ALA A 18 -0.97 13.40 2.91
C ALA A 18 -0.65 12.10 3.65
N LEU A 19 -1.55 11.59 4.49
CA LEU A 19 -1.34 10.39 5.29
C LEU A 19 -2.55 9.46 5.27
N LEU A 20 -2.29 8.19 4.99
CA LEU A 20 -3.24 7.09 5.07
C LEU A 20 -2.61 5.91 5.82
N THR A 21 -3.46 5.02 6.31
CA THR A 21 -3.05 3.75 6.92
C THR A 21 -3.86 2.61 6.32
N SER A 22 -3.27 1.42 6.27
CA SER A 22 -3.95 0.22 5.76
C SER A 22 -3.26 -1.05 6.26
N GLY A 23 -3.78 -2.22 5.87
CA GLY A 23 -3.09 -3.51 5.96
C GLY A 23 -2.10 -3.68 4.81
N GLN A 24 -1.69 -4.92 4.51
CA GLN A 24 -0.80 -5.15 3.37
C GLN A 24 -1.50 -4.86 2.05
N PRO A 25 -1.00 -3.92 1.23
CA PRO A 25 -1.48 -3.73 -0.14
C PRO A 25 -0.96 -4.82 -1.08
N THR A 26 -1.70 -5.08 -2.15
CA THR A 26 -1.18 -5.81 -3.32
C THR A 26 -0.28 -4.91 -4.18
N VAL A 27 0.44 -5.49 -5.14
CA VAL A 27 1.26 -4.72 -6.11
C VAL A 27 0.42 -3.67 -6.86
N ALA A 28 -0.73 -4.06 -7.41
CA ALA A 28 -1.61 -3.13 -8.13
C ALA A 28 -2.15 -2.00 -7.23
N GLN A 29 -2.35 -2.29 -5.94
CA GLN A 29 -2.74 -1.26 -4.97
C GLN A 29 -1.57 -0.30 -4.68
N LEU A 30 -0.34 -0.80 -4.58
CA LEU A 30 0.86 0.05 -4.46
C LEU A 30 1.08 0.95 -5.69
N GLU A 31 0.86 0.42 -6.90
CA GLU A 31 0.87 1.24 -8.13
C GLU A 31 -0.18 2.36 -8.06
N SER A 32 -1.38 2.06 -7.57
CA SER A 32 -2.43 3.06 -7.36
C SER A 32 -2.08 4.09 -6.28
N VAL A 33 -1.35 3.71 -5.22
CA VAL A 33 -0.82 4.63 -4.19
C VAL A 33 0.19 5.59 -4.81
N ALA A 34 1.14 5.08 -5.61
CA ALA A 34 2.13 5.90 -6.30
C ALA A 34 1.48 6.86 -7.30
N ALA A 35 0.50 6.38 -8.08
CA ALA A 35 -0.26 7.20 -9.03
C ALA A 35 -1.07 8.32 -8.36
N ALA A 36 -1.44 8.15 -7.08
CA ALA A 36 -2.12 9.16 -6.28
C ALA A 36 -1.15 10.21 -5.69
N GLY A 37 0.15 10.06 -5.88
CA GLY A 37 1.17 11.04 -5.48
C GLY A 37 1.80 10.80 -4.10
N PHE A 38 1.48 9.70 -3.42
CA PHE A 38 2.18 9.31 -2.21
C PHE A 38 3.61 8.85 -2.54
N GLN A 39 4.57 9.28 -1.73
CA GLN A 39 6.01 9.11 -2.02
C GLN A 39 6.72 8.16 -1.06
N THR A 40 6.08 7.78 0.04
CA THR A 40 6.74 7.01 1.10
C THR A 40 5.79 5.98 1.67
N VAL A 41 6.25 4.72 1.69
CA VAL A 41 5.55 3.60 2.33
C VAL A 41 6.36 3.15 3.54
N ILE A 42 5.76 3.24 4.72
CA ILE A 42 6.35 2.73 5.97
C ILE A 42 5.73 1.36 6.24
N ASN A 43 6.45 0.29 5.86
CA ASN A 43 6.00 -1.08 6.13
C ASN A 43 6.35 -1.47 7.57
N LEU A 44 5.33 -1.80 8.35
CA LEU A 44 5.47 -2.26 9.74
C LEU A 44 5.31 -3.78 9.87
N ALA A 45 5.07 -4.49 8.77
CA ALA A 45 4.96 -5.95 8.77
C ALA A 45 6.33 -6.58 9.08
N LEU A 46 6.30 -7.69 9.82
CA LEU A 46 7.49 -8.51 10.01
C LEU A 46 7.90 -9.14 8.68
N HIS A 47 9.19 -9.07 8.34
CA HIS A 47 9.75 -9.69 7.15
C HIS A 47 9.64 -11.23 7.20
N ASP A 48 9.69 -11.87 6.03
CA ASP A 48 9.74 -13.32 5.83
C ASP A 48 8.50 -14.11 6.33
N GLN A 49 7.35 -13.46 6.40
CA GLN A 49 6.08 -14.11 6.69
C GLN A 49 5.28 -14.31 5.38
N PRO A 50 5.35 -15.49 4.73
CA PRO A 50 4.77 -15.73 3.41
C PRO A 50 3.23 -15.60 3.37
N ARG A 51 2.59 -15.52 4.54
CA ARG A 51 1.15 -15.31 4.65
C ARG A 51 0.72 -13.88 4.28
N TYR A 52 1.60 -12.89 4.46
CA TYR A 52 1.24 -11.48 4.31
C TYR A 52 2.32 -10.59 3.68
N SER A 53 3.56 -11.06 3.52
CA SER A 53 4.61 -10.31 2.82
C SER A 53 4.51 -10.49 1.30
N LEU A 54 4.90 -9.46 0.53
CA LEU A 54 5.03 -9.62 -0.93
C LEU A 54 6.26 -10.47 -1.27
N PRO A 55 6.26 -11.20 -2.41
CA PRO A 55 7.40 -12.03 -2.83
C PRO A 55 8.69 -11.24 -3.10
N ASP A 56 8.58 -10.00 -3.58
CA ASP A 56 9.69 -9.07 -3.82
C ASP A 56 9.30 -7.66 -3.36
N GLU A 57 9.24 -7.49 -2.04
CA GLU A 57 8.85 -6.22 -1.41
C GLU A 57 9.74 -5.04 -1.82
N PRO A 58 11.09 -5.16 -1.82
CA PRO A 58 11.99 -4.09 -2.28
C PRO A 58 11.83 -3.74 -3.76
N GLY A 59 11.64 -4.73 -4.63
CA GLY A 59 11.43 -4.49 -6.07
C GLY A 59 10.08 -3.88 -6.42
N THR A 60 9.12 -3.90 -5.49
CA THR A 60 7.76 -3.38 -5.70
C THR A 60 7.63 -1.89 -5.39
N VAL A 61 8.49 -1.35 -4.52
CA VAL A 61 8.48 0.08 -4.15
C VAL A 61 9.62 0.80 -4.88
N ALA A 62 9.29 1.74 -5.76
CA ALA A 62 10.24 2.54 -6.55
C ALA A 62 10.67 3.82 -5.83
#